data_AF-A0A3N5VUY1-F1
#
_entry.id   AF-A0A3N5VUY1-F1
#
_cell.length_a   1.000
_cell.length_b   1.000
_cell.length_c   1.000
_cell.angle_alpha   90.00
_cell.angle_beta   90.00
_cell.angle_gamma   90.00
#
_symmetry.space_group_name_H-M   'P 1'
#
loop_
_entity.id
_entity.type
_entity.pdbx_description
1 polymer ?
#
loop_
_entity_poly.entity_id
_entity_poly.type
_entity_poly.pdbx_seq_one_letter_code
_entity_poly.pdbx_strand_id
1 'polypeptide(L)'
;PDHPQNPYEDPMGWVSGYSTPKGEKRQWGNGDGRFIYPPLAAADAHPGEPVLEGPVDSIRWEMLRDGIEDYEYVAMLQRLLDAKAGSLSATQKKEFAALLDVPADITKDMTTFTKAPAPIEQHRDRVARAIAALQSLP
;
A
#
# COMPACT_ATOMS: atom_id res chain seq x y z
N PRO A 1 9.35 27.44 -11.90
CA PRO A 1 9.52 28.09 -10.59
C PRO A 1 10.99 28.45 -10.46
N ASP A 2 11.31 29.55 -9.78
CA ASP A 2 12.69 30.05 -9.72
C ASP A 2 13.52 29.33 -8.64
N HIS A 3 12.84 28.59 -7.75
CA HIS A 3 13.45 27.74 -6.72
C HIS A 3 12.71 26.39 -6.62
N PRO A 4 13.37 25.32 -6.13
CA PRO A 4 12.72 24.08 -5.75
C PRO A 4 11.61 24.28 -4.73
N GLN A 5 10.57 23.45 -4.78
CA GLN A 5 9.46 23.49 -3.83
C GLN A 5 9.85 22.76 -2.54
N ASN A 6 9.63 23.37 -1.38
CA ASN A 6 9.68 22.68 -0.09
C ASN A 6 8.38 21.88 0.12
N PRO A 7 8.42 20.53 0.09
CA PRO A 7 7.22 19.70 0.12
C PRO A 7 6.53 19.65 1.49
N TYR A 8 7.19 20.11 2.56
CA TYR A 8 6.62 20.19 3.91
C TYR A 8 5.80 21.47 4.13
N GLU A 9 6.14 22.55 3.41
CA GLU A 9 5.45 23.84 3.50
C GLU A 9 4.41 24.01 2.38
N ASP A 10 4.73 23.54 1.18
CA ASP A 10 3.82 23.51 0.03
C ASP A 10 3.64 22.06 -0.45
N PRO A 11 2.59 21.36 0.04
CA PRO A 11 2.34 19.97 -0.34
C PRO A 11 1.70 19.84 -1.72
N MET A 12 1.38 20.94 -2.43
CA MET A 12 0.64 20.88 -3.69
C MET A 12 1.45 20.20 -4.79
N GLY A 13 0.89 19.15 -5.38
CA GLY A 13 1.35 18.59 -6.64
C GLY A 13 0.93 19.48 -7.80
N TRP A 14 1.89 19.85 -8.66
CA TRP A 14 1.66 20.71 -9.82
C TRP A 14 1.86 19.94 -11.13
N VAL A 15 0.98 20.15 -12.09
CA VAL A 15 1.10 19.56 -13.43
C VAL A 15 2.11 20.33 -14.25
N SER A 16 3.08 19.61 -14.80
CA SER A 16 3.81 20.01 -16.00
C SER A 16 3.70 18.89 -17.03
N GLY A 17 3.09 19.15 -18.20
CA GLY A 17 2.84 18.12 -19.24
C GLY A 17 1.35 17.78 -19.42
N TYR A 18 1.03 16.60 -20.01
CA TYR A 18 -0.34 16.14 -20.28
C TYR A 18 -1.23 17.15 -21.04
N SER A 19 -0.71 17.71 -22.14
CA SER A 19 -1.40 18.75 -22.93
C SER A 19 -1.67 20.06 -22.16
N THR A 20 -1.09 20.25 -20.98
CA THR A 20 -1.13 21.53 -20.27
C THR A 20 -0.31 22.56 -21.05
N PRO A 21 -0.91 23.70 -21.47
CA PRO A 21 -0.20 24.76 -22.17
C PRO A 21 1.05 25.23 -21.42
N LYS A 22 2.11 25.55 -22.17
CA LYS A 22 3.36 26.07 -21.59
C LYS A 22 3.06 27.36 -20.81
N GLY A 23 3.40 27.36 -19.52
CA GLY A 23 3.16 28.49 -18.61
C GLY A 23 1.89 28.36 -17.76
N GLU A 24 1.01 27.39 -18.05
CA GLU A 24 -0.15 27.09 -17.22
C GLU A 24 0.25 26.12 -16.10
N LYS A 25 -0.12 26.45 -14.86
CA LYS A 25 0.05 25.59 -13.69
C LYS A 25 -1.32 25.05 -13.28
N ARG A 26 -1.52 23.74 -13.39
CA ARG A 26 -2.71 23.06 -12.86
C ARG A 26 -2.37 22.32 -11.59
N GLN A 27 -3.33 22.27 -10.67
CA GLN A 27 -3.19 21.56 -9.40
C GLN A 27 -3.67 20.12 -9.58
N TRP A 28 -2.86 19.16 -9.13
CA TRP A 28 -3.29 17.76 -8.98
C TRP A 28 -3.83 17.48 -7.57
N GLY A 29 -3.28 18.14 -6.56
CA GLY A 29 -3.73 18.04 -5.18
C GLY A 29 -2.56 17.86 -4.22
N ASN A 30 -2.85 17.96 -2.92
CA ASN A 30 -1.84 17.86 -1.88
C ASN A 30 -1.28 16.44 -1.80
N GLY A 31 0.04 16.32 -1.86
CA GLY A 31 0.78 15.06 -1.76
C GLY A 31 0.72 14.19 -3.03
N ASP A 32 0.02 14.62 -4.07
CA ASP A 32 -0.04 13.86 -5.32
C ASP A 32 1.33 13.84 -6.03
N GLY A 33 1.69 12.67 -6.55
CA GLY A 33 3.03 12.40 -7.12
C GLY A 33 4.15 12.20 -6.11
N ARG A 34 3.87 12.12 -4.79
CA ARG A 34 4.88 11.88 -3.74
C ARG A 34 4.42 10.81 -2.78
N PHE A 35 5.22 9.77 -2.56
CA PHE A 35 5.03 8.80 -1.45
C PHE A 35 6.10 8.94 -0.37
N ILE A 36 7.23 9.53 -0.71
CA ILE A 36 8.39 9.74 0.15
C ILE A 36 8.79 11.21 0.10
N TYR A 37 9.43 11.68 1.17
CA TYR A 37 9.85 13.07 1.34
C TYR A 37 11.37 13.14 1.56
N PRO A 38 12.02 14.25 1.21
CA PRO A 38 13.43 14.45 1.55
C PRO A 38 13.59 14.56 3.08
N PRO A 39 14.76 14.30 3.66
CA PRO A 39 15.06 14.69 5.03
C PRO A 39 14.73 16.17 5.28
N LEU A 40 14.32 16.52 6.50
CA LEU A 40 13.97 17.90 6.84
C LEU A 40 15.13 18.88 6.57
N ALA A 41 16.37 18.45 6.78
CA ALA A 41 17.57 19.24 6.50
C ALA A 41 17.77 19.55 5.00
N ALA A 42 17.12 18.81 4.10
CA ALA A 42 17.15 18.99 2.66
C ALA A 42 15.79 19.47 2.08
N ALA A 43 14.83 19.83 2.94
CA ALA A 43 13.45 20.10 2.55
C ALA A 43 13.31 21.20 1.49
N ASP A 44 14.08 22.27 1.61
CA ASP A 44 14.07 23.42 0.69
C ASP A 44 15.06 23.28 -0.47
N ALA A 45 15.75 22.13 -0.57
CA ALA A 45 16.83 21.85 -1.52
C ALA A 45 18.05 22.80 -1.46
N HIS A 46 18.28 23.46 -0.32
CA HIS A 46 19.47 24.29 -0.08
C HIS A 46 20.21 23.90 1.21
N PRO A 47 20.59 22.62 1.38
CA PRO A 47 21.29 22.21 2.59
C PRO A 47 22.69 22.84 2.64
N GLY A 48 23.14 23.23 3.84
CA GLY A 48 24.47 23.83 4.05
C GLY A 48 25.64 22.84 3.86
N GLU A 49 25.34 21.55 3.89
CA GLU A 49 26.30 20.44 3.74
C GLU A 49 25.59 19.21 3.13
N PRO A 50 26.33 18.21 2.63
CA PRO A 50 25.71 16.99 2.11
C PRO A 50 24.84 16.27 3.15
N VAL A 51 23.58 16.01 2.81
CA VAL A 51 22.64 15.26 3.65
C VAL A 51 22.72 13.77 3.31
N LEU A 52 23.12 12.95 4.29
CA LEU A 52 23.28 11.49 4.13
C LEU A 52 22.08 10.69 4.66
N GLU A 53 21.10 11.36 5.26
CA GLU A 53 19.87 10.74 5.73
C GLU A 53 19.03 10.21 4.55
N GLY A 54 18.41 9.05 4.77
CA GLY A 54 17.47 8.47 3.80
C GLY A 54 16.18 9.29 3.70
N PRO A 55 15.34 9.02 2.67
CA PRO A 55 14.05 9.68 2.56
C PRO A 55 13.15 9.36 3.77
N VAL A 56 12.24 10.27 4.05
CA VAL A 56 11.23 10.12 5.10
C VAL A 56 9.97 9.51 4.48
N ASP A 57 9.55 8.37 5.02
CA ASP A 57 8.35 7.68 4.60
C ASP A 57 7.09 8.48 4.97
N SER A 58 6.10 8.47 4.07
CA SER A 58 4.78 9.00 4.39
C SER A 58 3.86 7.92 4.94
N ILE A 59 2.82 8.31 5.66
CA ILE A 59 1.76 7.39 6.09
C ILE A 59 1.17 6.63 4.89
N ARG A 60 1.00 7.30 3.73
CA ARG A 60 0.46 6.66 2.52
C ARG A 60 1.39 5.58 1.96
N TRP A 61 2.70 5.78 2.09
CA TRP A 61 3.69 4.78 1.68
C TRP A 61 3.63 3.55 2.59
N GLU A 62 3.61 3.75 3.91
CA GLU A 62 3.51 2.63 4.85
C GLU A 62 2.19 1.88 4.73
N MET A 63 1.07 2.58 4.48
CA MET A 63 -0.22 1.92 4.21
C MET A 63 -0.23 1.13 2.90
N LEU A 64 0.43 1.64 1.85
CA LEU A 64 0.60 0.89 0.60
C LEU A 64 1.44 -0.36 0.82
N ARG A 65 2.54 -0.24 1.57
CA ARG A 65 3.41 -1.35 1.91
C ARG A 65 2.66 -2.43 2.71
N ASP A 66 1.93 -2.04 3.77
CA ASP A 66 1.11 -2.96 4.58
C ASP A 66 0.05 -3.68 3.72
N GLY A 67 -0.58 -2.97 2.79
CA GLY A 67 -1.51 -3.58 1.82
C GLY A 67 -0.87 -4.54 0.82
N ILE A 68 0.38 -4.30 0.40
CA ILE A 68 1.15 -5.24 -0.45
C ILE A 68 1.52 -6.49 0.35
N GLU A 69 1.92 -6.33 1.61
CA GLU A 69 2.22 -7.46 2.49
C GLU A 69 0.97 -8.36 2.72
N ASP A 70 -0.22 -7.76 2.85
CA ASP A 70 -1.50 -8.49 2.88
C ASP A 70 -1.82 -9.22 1.58
N TYR A 71 -1.58 -8.59 0.44
CA TYR A 71 -1.74 -9.24 -0.86
C TYR A 71 -0.84 -10.48 -0.97
N GLU A 72 0.41 -10.39 -0.50
CA GLU A 72 1.32 -11.53 -0.49
C GLU A 72 0.82 -12.68 0.39
N TYR A 73 0.13 -12.39 1.49
CA TYR A 73 -0.52 -13.42 2.31
C TYR A 73 -1.59 -14.16 1.51
N VAL A 74 -2.47 -13.43 0.82
CA VAL A 74 -3.49 -14.03 -0.05
C VAL A 74 -2.85 -14.86 -1.17
N ALA A 75 -1.79 -14.34 -1.81
CA ALA A 75 -1.06 -15.06 -2.86
C ALA A 75 -0.34 -16.32 -2.33
N MET A 76 0.19 -16.29 -1.10
CA MET A 76 0.76 -17.46 -0.43
C MET A 76 -0.31 -18.52 -0.13
N LEU A 77 -1.48 -18.10 0.37
CA LEU A 77 -2.60 -18.99 0.65
C LEU A 77 -3.07 -19.71 -0.62
N GLN A 78 -3.24 -18.98 -1.74
CA GLN A 78 -3.63 -19.56 -3.03
C GLN A 78 -2.65 -20.65 -3.47
N ARG A 79 -1.34 -20.36 -3.45
CA ARG A 79 -0.30 -21.32 -3.82
C ARG A 79 -0.33 -22.58 -2.94
N LEU A 80 -0.54 -22.42 -1.64
CA LEU A 80 -0.64 -23.56 -0.71
C LEU A 80 -1.90 -24.39 -0.95
N LEU A 81 -3.04 -23.77 -1.24
CA LEU A 81 -4.26 -24.48 -1.59
C LEU A 81 -4.10 -25.34 -2.84
N ASP A 82 -3.39 -24.83 -3.85
CA ASP A 82 -3.10 -25.56 -5.07
C ASP A 82 -2.12 -26.71 -4.80
N ALA A 83 -1.04 -26.45 -4.05
CA ALA A 83 -0.02 -27.46 -3.73
C ALA A 83 -0.56 -28.59 -2.83
N LYS A 84 -1.50 -28.29 -1.93
CA LYS A 84 -2.05 -29.24 -0.95
C LYS A 84 -3.44 -29.76 -1.33
N ALA A 85 -3.93 -29.50 -2.54
CA ALA A 85 -5.29 -29.82 -2.96
C ALA A 85 -5.70 -31.29 -2.71
N GLY A 86 -4.77 -32.24 -2.84
CA GLY A 86 -5.02 -33.68 -2.60
C GLY A 86 -5.10 -34.07 -1.12
N SER A 87 -4.60 -33.23 -0.22
CA SER A 87 -4.58 -33.46 1.24
C SER A 87 -5.77 -32.79 1.95
N LEU A 88 -6.65 -32.11 1.20
CA LEU A 88 -7.77 -31.35 1.74
C LEU A 88 -9.11 -32.05 1.47
N SER A 89 -9.96 -32.09 2.48
CA SER A 89 -11.38 -32.37 2.27
C SER A 89 -12.06 -31.25 1.47
N ALA A 90 -13.20 -31.56 0.83
CA ALA A 90 -14.00 -30.56 0.11
C ALA A 90 -14.40 -29.38 1.01
N THR A 91 -14.72 -29.66 2.28
CA THR A 91 -15.06 -28.63 3.27
C THR A 91 -13.88 -27.71 3.57
N GLN A 92 -12.71 -28.27 3.90
CA GLN A 92 -11.50 -27.47 4.16
C GLN A 92 -11.10 -26.63 2.96
N LYS A 93 -11.15 -27.22 1.74
CA LYS A 93 -10.85 -26.48 0.51
C LYS A 93 -11.78 -25.28 0.34
N LYS A 94 -13.08 -25.46 0.60
CA LYS A 94 -14.06 -24.36 0.54
C LYS A 94 -13.80 -23.29 1.60
N GLU A 95 -13.54 -23.68 2.83
CA GLU A 95 -13.29 -22.76 3.94
C GLU A 95 -12.05 -21.89 3.71
N PHE A 96 -10.93 -22.50 3.30
CA PHE A 96 -9.71 -21.76 3.00
C PHE A 96 -9.81 -20.93 1.72
N ALA A 97 -10.47 -21.44 0.67
CA ALA A 97 -10.65 -20.67 -0.56
C ALA A 97 -11.48 -19.40 -0.34
N ALA A 98 -12.46 -19.43 0.59
CA ALA A 98 -13.24 -18.24 0.92
C ALA A 98 -12.41 -17.11 1.57
N LEU A 99 -11.21 -17.40 2.09
CA LEU A 99 -10.30 -16.39 2.62
C LEU A 99 -9.49 -15.66 1.53
N LEU A 100 -9.56 -16.10 0.28
CA LEU A 100 -8.92 -15.42 -0.85
C LEU A 100 -9.71 -14.20 -1.32
N ASP A 101 -11.00 -14.16 -1.01
CA ASP A 101 -11.86 -13.03 -1.30
C ASP A 101 -11.71 -11.98 -0.20
N VAL A 102 -11.43 -10.73 -0.59
CA VAL A 102 -11.38 -9.61 0.34
C VAL A 102 -12.82 -9.26 0.77
N PRO A 103 -13.13 -9.30 2.07
CA PRO A 103 -14.46 -8.99 2.57
C PRO A 103 -14.94 -7.55 2.27
N ALA A 104 -16.25 -7.39 2.06
CA ALA A 104 -16.85 -6.09 1.74
C ALA A 104 -16.80 -5.06 2.90
N ASP A 105 -16.56 -5.51 4.13
CA ASP A 105 -16.28 -4.64 5.28
C ASP A 105 -14.84 -4.11 5.31
N ILE A 106 -13.95 -4.64 4.46
CA ILE A 106 -12.64 -4.04 4.15
C ILE A 106 -12.77 -3.12 2.94
N THR A 107 -13.15 -3.68 1.79
CA THR A 107 -13.32 -2.92 0.54
C THR A 107 -14.53 -3.44 -0.21
N LYS A 108 -15.44 -2.52 -0.54
CA LYS A 108 -16.63 -2.82 -1.33
C LYS A 108 -16.40 -2.52 -2.81
N ASP A 109 -15.68 -1.45 -3.08
CA ASP A 109 -15.32 -0.99 -4.42
C ASP A 109 -14.10 -0.03 -4.35
N MET A 110 -13.65 0.45 -5.50
CA MET A 110 -12.43 1.28 -5.63
C MET A 110 -12.48 2.59 -4.84
N THR A 111 -13.65 3.04 -4.40
CA THR A 111 -13.85 4.30 -3.68
C THR A 111 -14.55 4.15 -2.34
N THR A 112 -15.02 2.95 -2.01
CA THR A 112 -15.76 2.63 -0.79
C THR A 112 -15.02 1.54 -0.02
N PHE A 113 -14.26 1.97 0.98
CA PHE A 113 -13.43 1.11 1.82
C PHE A 113 -13.49 1.54 3.29
N THR A 114 -13.10 0.64 4.19
CA THR A 114 -13.09 0.90 5.63
C THR A 114 -12.07 1.96 6.02
N LYS A 115 -12.40 2.71 7.08
CA LYS A 115 -11.47 3.60 7.78
C LYS A 115 -11.01 3.05 9.12
N ALA A 116 -11.56 1.90 9.53
CA ALA A 116 -11.17 1.20 10.73
C ALA A 116 -10.14 0.12 10.38
N PRO A 117 -9.06 -0.03 11.15
CA PRO A 117 -8.04 -1.06 10.89
C PRO A 117 -8.53 -2.47 11.22
N ALA A 118 -9.45 -2.60 12.18
CA ALA A 118 -9.84 -3.89 12.76
C ALA A 118 -10.30 -4.95 11.73
N PRO A 119 -11.13 -4.66 10.72
CA PRO A 119 -11.51 -5.66 9.71
C PRO A 119 -10.32 -6.21 8.91
N ILE A 120 -9.33 -5.35 8.62
CA ILE A 120 -8.11 -5.70 7.88
C ILE A 120 -7.25 -6.64 8.72
N GLU A 121 -6.94 -6.23 9.95
CA GLU A 121 -6.11 -7.02 10.89
C GLU A 121 -6.73 -8.39 11.18
N GLN A 122 -8.06 -8.46 11.35
CA GLN A 122 -8.75 -9.71 11.58
C GLN A 122 -8.71 -10.64 10.37
N HIS A 123 -8.83 -10.10 9.15
CA HIS A 123 -8.72 -10.92 7.94
C HIS A 123 -7.29 -11.42 7.73
N ARG A 124 -6.29 -10.55 7.93
CA ARG A 124 -4.86 -10.90 7.94
C ARG A 124 -4.55 -12.06 8.87
N ASP A 125 -5.03 -12.01 10.12
CA ASP A 125 -4.86 -13.10 11.10
C ASP A 125 -5.51 -14.41 10.63
N ARG A 126 -6.72 -14.36 10.05
CA ARG A 126 -7.39 -15.56 9.50
C ARG A 126 -6.59 -16.18 8.36
N VAL A 127 -6.10 -15.37 7.42
CA VAL A 127 -5.26 -15.82 6.30
C VAL A 127 -3.94 -16.41 6.83
N ALA A 128 -3.28 -15.74 7.77
CA ALA A 128 -2.03 -16.21 8.38
C ALA A 128 -2.20 -17.59 9.06
N ARG A 129 -3.29 -17.78 9.82
CA ARG A 129 -3.59 -19.07 10.45
C ARG A 129 -3.88 -20.16 9.43
N ALA A 130 -4.57 -19.83 8.34
CA ALA A 130 -4.82 -20.78 7.25
C ALA A 130 -3.51 -21.20 6.57
N ILE A 131 -2.61 -20.26 6.29
CA ILE A 131 -1.27 -20.53 5.77
C ILE A 131 -0.52 -21.48 6.71
N ALA A 132 -0.45 -21.17 8.00
CA ALA A 132 0.24 -21.99 8.99
C ALA A 132 -0.35 -23.41 9.06
N ALA A 133 -1.68 -23.54 9.03
CA ALA A 133 -2.36 -24.83 9.01
C ALA A 133 -2.00 -25.65 7.77
N LEU A 134 -2.04 -25.04 6.57
CA LEU A 134 -1.69 -25.71 5.32
C LEU A 134 -0.21 -26.10 5.23
N GLN A 135 0.69 -25.28 5.77
CA GLN A 135 2.12 -25.59 5.85
C GLN A 135 2.41 -26.79 6.76
N SER A 136 1.57 -27.02 7.77
CA SER A 136 1.71 -28.17 8.68
C SER A 136 1.19 -29.50 8.08
N LEU A 137 0.46 -29.44 6.96
CA LEU A 137 -0.01 -30.63 6.27
C LEU A 137 1.16 -31.35 5.56
N PRO A 138 1.14 -32.70 5.53
CA PRO A 138 2.12 -33.49 4.79
C PRO A 138 2.11 -33.14 3.30
#